data_AF-A0A1Y1NKQ5-F1
#
_entry.id   AF-A0A1Y1NKQ5-F1
#
_cell.length_a   1.000
_cell.length_b   1.000
_cell.length_c   1.000
_cell.angle_alpha   90.00
_cell.angle_beta   90.00
_cell.angle_gamma   90.00
#
_symmetry.space_group_name_H-M   'P 1'
#
loop_
_entity.id
_entity.type
_entity.pdbx_description
1 polymer ?
#
loop_
_entity_poly.entity_id
_entity_poly.type
_entity_poly.pdbx_seq_one_letter_code
_entity_poly.pdbx_strand_id
1 'polypeptide(L)'
;DGRPSILDTLGSLGNLSFLQPATEQSEDCLTITVARPVCTTAKDKLPVLFWIYGGGFESGQTSMYDATSLINHAKSINQPFIFVAVQYRVAGYGFMPGKEIMAEGSGN
;
A
#
# COMPACT_ATOMS: atom_id res chain seq x y z
N ASP A 1 12.16 -31.98 -7.53
CA ASP A 1 13.11 -31.56 -8.58
C ASP A 1 13.43 -30.08 -8.43
N GLY A 2 14.58 -29.76 -7.83
CA GLY A 2 14.99 -28.40 -7.42
C GLY A 2 15.33 -27.46 -8.57
N ARG A 3 14.48 -27.36 -9.59
CA ARG A 3 14.56 -26.30 -10.61
C ARG A 3 13.71 -25.13 -10.13
N PRO A 4 14.27 -23.92 -9.96
CA PRO A 4 13.49 -22.75 -9.60
C PRO A 4 12.38 -22.56 -10.64
N SER A 5 11.16 -22.34 -10.19
CA SER A 5 10.05 -22.07 -11.09
C SER A 5 10.28 -20.73 -11.80
N ILE A 6 9.59 -20.52 -12.91
CA ILE A 6 9.67 -19.24 -13.62
C ILE A 6 9.22 -18.07 -12.73
N LEU A 7 8.30 -18.33 -11.78
CA LEU A 7 7.85 -17.37 -10.79
C LEU A 7 8.96 -17.03 -9.78
N ASP A 8 9.72 -18.03 -9.31
CA ASP A 8 10.86 -17.81 -8.41
C ASP A 8 11.97 -17.02 -9.09
N THR A 9 12.22 -17.33 -10.36
CA THR A 9 13.23 -16.63 -11.17
C THR A 9 12.80 -15.19 -11.44
N LEU A 10 11.53 -14.94 -11.75
CA LEU A 10 10.97 -13.59 -11.91
C LEU A 10 11.00 -12.79 -10.60
N GLY A 11 10.70 -13.42 -9.46
CA GLY A 11 10.83 -12.80 -8.14
C GLY A 11 12.26 -12.40 -7.82
N SER A 12 13.23 -13.28 -8.13
CA SER A 12 14.65 -12.97 -7.97
C SER A 12 15.13 -11.86 -8.91
N LEU A 13 14.61 -11.79 -10.14
CA LEU A 13 14.90 -10.71 -11.08
C LEU A 13 14.32 -9.38 -10.57
N GLY A 14 13.09 -9.36 -10.08
CA GLY A 14 12.47 -8.16 -9.51
C GLY A 14 13.22 -7.58 -8.31
N ASN A 15 14.02 -8.40 -7.61
CA ASN A 15 14.82 -7.99 -6.46
C ASN A 15 16.26 -7.56 -6.82
N LEU A 16 16.61 -7.52 -8.12
CA LEU A 16 17.90 -6.98 -8.55
C LEU A 16 17.89 -5.47 -8.43
N SER A 17 18.93 -4.91 -7.81
CA SER A 17 19.01 -3.46 -7.51
C SER A 17 18.92 -2.56 -8.75
N PHE A 18 19.24 -3.06 -9.95
CA PHE A 18 19.08 -2.30 -11.19
C PHE A 18 17.64 -2.29 -11.74
N LEU A 19 16.76 -3.17 -11.25
CA LEU A 19 15.33 -3.23 -11.59
C LEU A 19 14.45 -2.51 -10.56
N GLN A 20 14.96 -2.20 -9.36
CA GLN A 20 14.26 -1.37 -8.36
C GLN A 20 13.75 -0.02 -8.90
N PRO A 21 14.47 0.73 -9.77
CA PRO A 21 13.95 1.98 -10.35
C PRO A 21 12.65 1.80 -11.13
N ALA A 22 12.39 0.61 -11.66
CA ALA A 22 11.18 0.32 -12.42
C ALA A 22 9.93 0.14 -11.54
N THR A 23 10.10 0.01 -10.22
CA THR A 23 9.00 -0.21 -9.26
C THR A 23 8.61 1.03 -8.47
N GLU A 24 9.35 2.14 -8.61
CA GLU A 24 9.20 3.38 -7.83
C GLU A 24 9.19 3.18 -6.29
N GLN A 25 9.87 2.13 -5.80
CA GLN A 25 9.97 1.85 -4.37
C GLN A 25 11.07 2.65 -3.70
N SER A 26 10.78 3.16 -2.49
CA SER A 26 11.67 3.95 -1.64
C SER A 26 11.43 3.62 -0.17
N GLU A 27 12.43 3.77 0.71
CA GLU A 27 12.24 3.70 2.17
C GLU A 27 11.48 4.91 2.71
N ASP A 28 11.61 6.07 2.04
CA ASP A 28 10.77 7.24 2.28
C ASP A 28 9.38 7.01 1.64
N CYS A 29 8.63 6.10 2.24
CA CYS A 29 7.39 5.57 1.70
C CYS A 29 6.14 6.00 2.46
N LEU A 30 6.25 6.61 3.65
CA LEU A 30 5.12 6.89 4.56
C LEU A 30 4.24 8.03 4.07
N THR A 31 3.52 7.76 2.99
CA THR A 31 2.63 8.66 2.29
C THR A 31 1.20 8.12 2.28
N ILE A 32 0.25 8.99 1.95
CA ILE A 32 -1.16 8.62 1.79
C ILE A 32 -1.68 9.11 0.46
N THR A 33 -2.59 8.34 -0.13
CA THR A 33 -3.32 8.72 -1.34
C THR A 33 -4.75 9.06 -0.94
N VAL A 34 -5.20 10.27 -1.28
CA VAL A 34 -6.56 10.74 -1.01
C VAL A 34 -7.30 10.94 -2.32
N ALA A 35 -8.40 10.22 -2.50
CA ALA A 35 -9.28 10.35 -3.65
C ALA A 35 -10.69 10.74 -3.19
N ARG A 36 -11.33 11.66 -3.91
CA ARG A 36 -12.63 12.23 -3.55
C ARG A 36 -13.48 12.52 -4.78
N PRO A 37 -14.82 12.54 -4.68
CA PRO A 37 -15.67 13.03 -5.75
C PRO A 37 -15.30 14.45 -6.19
N VAL A 38 -15.38 14.73 -7.49
CA VAL A 38 -15.21 16.09 -8.03
C VAL A 38 -16.19 17.06 -7.36
N CYS A 39 -15.73 18.28 -7.11
CA CYS A 39 -16.44 19.36 -6.40
C CYS A 39 -16.69 19.12 -4.89
N THR A 40 -16.09 18.11 -4.26
CA THR A 40 -16.16 17.99 -2.79
C THR A 40 -15.58 19.25 -2.12
N THR A 41 -16.15 19.70 -1.01
CA THR A 41 -15.65 20.83 -0.21
C THR A 41 -15.45 20.41 1.23
N ALA A 42 -14.74 21.22 2.02
CA ALA A 42 -14.56 20.96 3.46
C ALA A 42 -15.87 20.96 4.25
N LYS A 43 -16.98 21.50 3.70
CA LYS A 43 -18.28 21.57 4.37
C LYS A 43 -19.12 20.29 4.20
N ASP A 44 -18.79 19.44 3.23
CA ASP A 44 -19.64 18.32 2.81
C ASP A 44 -19.65 17.15 3.83
N LYS A 45 -18.65 17.08 4.72
CA LYS A 45 -18.54 16.10 5.82
C LYS A 45 -18.82 14.65 5.38
N LEU A 46 -18.25 14.25 4.25
CA LEU A 46 -18.41 12.90 3.71
C LEU A 46 -17.76 11.85 4.64
N PRO A 47 -18.31 10.62 4.71
CA PRO A 47 -17.64 9.51 5.38
C PRO A 47 -16.30 9.19 4.70
N VAL A 48 -15.37 8.59 5.46
CA VAL A 48 -14.05 8.20 4.98
C VAL A 48 -13.95 6.68 4.93
N LEU A 49 -13.62 6.14 3.77
CA LEU A 49 -13.18 4.76 3.60
C LEU A 49 -11.66 4.73 3.68
N PHE A 50 -11.13 4.21 4.78
CA PHE A 50 -9.69 4.10 5.02
C PHE A 50 -9.20 2.70 4.65
N TRP A 51 -8.40 2.61 3.60
CA TRP A 51 -7.92 1.38 3.00
C TRP A 51 -6.49 1.04 3.44
N ILE A 52 -6.33 -0.15 4.00
CA ILE A 52 -5.05 -0.75 4.36
C ILE A 52 -4.86 -1.94 3.42
N TYR A 53 -3.84 -1.90 2.57
CA TYR A 53 -3.60 -2.98 1.63
C TYR A 53 -3.17 -4.27 2.33
N GLY A 54 -3.41 -5.39 1.66
CA GLY A 54 -2.87 -6.69 2.05
C GLY A 54 -1.54 -6.97 1.33
N GLY A 55 -0.93 -8.10 1.69
CA GLY A 55 0.34 -8.56 1.09
C GLY A 55 1.21 -9.37 2.04
N GLY A 56 0.58 -10.05 3.01
CA GLY A 56 1.27 -10.92 3.97
C GLY A 56 2.23 -10.20 4.91
N PHE A 57 2.15 -8.87 5.00
CA PHE A 57 3.16 -8.03 5.67
C PHE A 57 4.54 -8.04 5.01
N GLU A 58 4.68 -8.60 3.81
CA GLU A 58 5.97 -8.69 3.10
C GLU A 58 6.04 -7.75 1.89
N SER A 59 4.90 -7.40 1.30
CA SER A 59 4.83 -6.59 0.08
C SER A 59 3.50 -5.81 -0.02
N GLY A 60 3.42 -4.90 -0.99
CA GLY A 60 2.22 -4.12 -1.31
C GLY A 60 2.49 -2.62 -1.35
N GLN A 61 1.65 -1.89 -2.08
CA GLN A 61 1.68 -0.42 -2.17
C GLN A 61 0.31 0.14 -2.58
N THR A 62 0.01 1.37 -2.19
CA THR A 62 -1.28 2.05 -2.46
C THR A 62 -1.55 2.25 -3.95
N SER A 63 -0.52 2.39 -4.78
CA SER A 63 -0.67 2.55 -6.23
C SER A 63 -1.27 1.32 -6.94
N MET A 64 -1.34 0.17 -6.25
CA MET A 64 -2.06 -1.02 -6.75
C MET A 64 -3.59 -0.88 -6.63
N TYR A 65 -4.09 0.15 -5.94
CA TYR A 65 -5.51 0.29 -5.58
C TYR A 65 -6.10 1.61 -6.11
N ASP A 66 -6.53 1.62 -7.36
CA ASP A 66 -7.28 2.75 -7.95
C ASP A 66 -8.75 2.75 -7.48
N ALA A 67 -9.14 3.81 -6.77
CA ALA A 67 -10.49 3.98 -6.23
C ALA A 67 -11.47 4.69 -7.16
N THR A 68 -11.07 5.10 -8.37
CA THR A 68 -11.88 5.91 -9.29
C THR A 68 -13.25 5.29 -9.56
N SER A 69 -13.27 4.01 -9.94
CA SER A 69 -14.53 3.29 -10.24
C SER A 69 -15.45 3.19 -9.01
N LEU A 70 -14.87 2.95 -7.83
CA LEU A 70 -15.62 2.81 -6.58
C LEU A 70 -16.23 4.14 -6.14
N ILE A 71 -15.46 5.23 -6.20
CA ILE A 71 -15.94 6.59 -5.90
C ILE A 71 -17.06 7.00 -6.85
N ASN A 72 -16.91 6.71 -8.15
CA ASN A 72 -17.93 7.03 -9.15
C ASN A 72 -19.23 6.24 -8.91
N HIS A 73 -19.12 4.96 -8.58
CA HIS A 73 -20.28 4.14 -8.22
C HIS A 73 -20.98 4.66 -6.96
N ALA A 74 -20.22 4.95 -5.91
CA ALA A 74 -20.76 5.46 -4.66
C ALA A 74 -21.49 6.80 -4.85
N LYS A 75 -20.97 7.66 -5.73
CA LYS A 75 -21.66 8.88 -6.16
C LYS A 75 -22.96 8.56 -6.91
N SER A 76 -22.99 7.57 -7.80
CA SER A 76 -24.20 7.26 -8.60
C SER A 76 -25.35 6.68 -7.75
N ILE A 77 -25.05 6.10 -6.60
CA ILE A 77 -26.05 5.59 -5.64
C ILE A 77 -26.32 6.56 -4.48
N ASN A 78 -25.88 7.82 -4.59
CA ASN A 78 -26.02 8.86 -3.56
C ASN A 78 -25.43 8.49 -2.19
N GLN A 79 -24.29 7.77 -2.19
CA GLN A 79 -23.50 7.45 -1.00
C GLN A 79 -22.03 7.89 -1.17
N PRO A 80 -21.76 9.17 -1.47
CA PRO A 80 -20.40 9.65 -1.72
C PRO A 80 -19.52 9.52 -0.46
N PHE A 81 -18.25 9.18 -0.66
CA PHE A 81 -17.26 9.07 0.41
C PHE A 81 -15.87 9.54 -0.06
N ILE A 82 -14.96 9.79 0.88
CA ILE A 82 -13.54 10.04 0.61
C ILE A 82 -12.77 8.73 0.77
N PHE A 83 -12.02 8.33 -0.24
CA PHE A 83 -11.12 7.19 -0.16
C PHE A 83 -9.74 7.66 0.31
N VAL A 84 -9.17 6.97 1.30
CA VAL A 84 -7.81 7.18 1.77
C VAL A 84 -7.10 5.84 1.75
N ALA A 85 -6.06 5.70 0.94
CA ALA A 85 -5.17 4.54 0.99
C ALA A 85 -3.84 4.94 1.62
N VAL A 86 -3.31 4.09 2.50
CA VAL A 86 -2.11 4.42 3.28
C VAL A 86 -0.96 3.46 3.00
N GLN A 87 0.24 4.03 2.84
CA GLN A 87 1.47 3.26 2.88
C GLN A 87 1.80 2.88 4.32
N TYR A 88 2.28 1.66 4.51
CA TYR A 88 2.89 1.22 5.75
C TYR A 88 4.13 0.37 5.45
N ARG A 89 5.12 0.41 6.33
CA ARG A 89 6.36 -0.37 6.14
C ARG A 89 6.04 -1.86 6.19
N VAL A 90 6.68 -2.64 5.32
CA VAL A 90 6.52 -4.10 5.18
C VAL A 90 7.85 -4.82 5.36
N ALA A 91 7.82 -6.15 5.40
CA ALA A 91 8.95 -7.04 5.60
C ALA A 91 9.81 -6.61 6.80
N GLY A 92 11.14 -6.69 6.69
CA GLY A 92 12.05 -6.26 7.74
C GLY A 92 11.98 -4.77 8.09
N TYR A 93 11.46 -3.91 7.22
CA TYR A 93 11.34 -2.48 7.53
C TYR A 93 10.18 -2.16 8.48
N GLY A 94 9.15 -3.00 8.47
CA GLY A 94 7.96 -2.84 9.29
C GLY A 94 7.84 -3.85 10.42
N PHE A 95 8.28 -5.09 10.22
CA PHE A 95 7.95 -6.25 11.04
C PHE A 95 9.20 -7.08 11.43
N MET A 96 10.36 -6.43 11.61
CA MET A 96 11.58 -7.13 12.05
C MET A 96 11.40 -7.75 13.43
N PRO A 97 11.57 -9.08 13.60
CA PRO A 97 11.52 -9.71 14.90
C PRO A 97 12.87 -9.61 15.62
N GLY A 98 12.87 -9.85 16.93
CA GLY A 98 14.10 -10.00 17.71
C GLY A 98 14.03 -9.33 19.08
N LYS A 99 14.79 -9.86 20.04
CA LYS A 99 14.87 -9.28 21.40
C LYS A 99 15.51 -7.90 21.38
N GLU A 100 16.39 -7.64 20.42
CA GLU A 100 17.06 -6.36 20.20
C GLU A 100 16.03 -5.30 19.76
N ILE A 101 15.19 -5.61 18.78
CA ILE A 101 14.11 -4.73 18.31
C ILE A 101 13.09 -4.49 19.42
N MET A 102 12.71 -5.52 20.17
CA MET A 102 11.83 -5.38 21.34
C MET A 102 12.44 -4.49 22.43
N ALA A 103 13.73 -4.64 22.73
CA ALA A 103 14.42 -3.84 23.75
C ALA A 103 14.53 -2.36 23.36
N GLU A 104 14.57 -2.06 22.07
CA GLU A 104 14.57 -0.70 21.53
C GLU A 104 13.16 -0.08 21.45
N GLY A 105 12.11 -0.91 21.52
CA GLY A 105 10.72 -0.46 21.50
C GLY A 105 10.12 -0.28 20.10
N SER A 106 10.80 -0.76 19.05
CA SER A 106 10.33 -0.71 17.66
C SER A 106 9.64 -1.99 17.19
N GLY A 107 9.30 -2.90 18.10
CA GLY A 107 8.47 -4.06 17.80
C GLY A 107 7.03 -3.65 17.49
N ASN A 108 6.34 -4.44 16.66
CA ASN A 108 4.89 -4.36 16.47
C ASN A 108 4.11 -5.19 17.50
#